data_AF-A0A2M6X8G1-F1
#
_entry.id   AF-A0A2M6X8G1-F1
#
_cell.length_a   1.000
_cell.length_b   1.000
_cell.length_c   1.000
_cell.angle_alpha   90.00
_cell.angle_beta   90.00
_cell.angle_gamma   90.00
#
_symmetry.space_group_name_H-M   'P 1'
#
loop_
_entity.id
_entity.type
_entity.pdbx_description
1 polymer ?
#
loop_
_entity_poly.entity_id
_entity_poly.type
_entity_poly.pdbx_seq_one_letter_code
_entity_poly.pdbx_strand_id
1 'polypeptide(L)'
;MCPVYTQNGGNHSRTAELIVPPLQLVVNTEFSYIPAYNDPLFLHQKYTLENLSIAQISRLIGSSKEAVRRGLERYQIPIREKSRHHGNPSQPRYGQKVVKGRSTEFKAEQRVITAIQEMKAQGLSLRQIAKVLDQMGISTKCRGKKWHPEMVKRVLASSKVAHAN
;
A
#
# COMPACT_ATOMS: atom_id res chain seq x y z
N MET A 1 59.13 86.73 -53.43
CA MET A 1 59.13 85.26 -53.48
C MET A 1 58.04 84.76 -52.53
N CYS A 2 57.30 83.74 -52.95
CA CYS A 2 55.91 83.39 -52.59
C CYS A 2 55.57 83.24 -51.08
N PRO A 3 54.31 83.57 -50.69
CA PRO A 3 53.74 83.17 -49.40
C PRO A 3 53.26 81.70 -49.45
N VAL A 4 53.52 80.94 -48.38
CA VAL A 4 53.00 79.58 -48.24
C VAL A 4 51.67 79.65 -47.49
N TYR A 5 50.58 79.43 -48.23
CA TYR A 5 49.26 79.14 -47.68
C TYR A 5 49.19 77.66 -47.30
N THR A 6 48.90 77.34 -46.03
CA THR A 6 48.54 75.97 -45.63
C THR A 6 47.03 75.91 -45.43
N GLN A 7 46.39 75.00 -46.14
CA GLN A 7 44.94 74.87 -46.24
C GLN A 7 44.33 74.25 -44.98
N ASN A 8 43.25 74.88 -44.50
CA ASN A 8 42.25 74.27 -43.64
C ASN A 8 41.18 73.59 -44.53
N GLY A 9 40.86 72.33 -44.25
CA GLY A 9 39.72 71.60 -44.82
C GLY A 9 39.75 70.16 -44.33
N GLY A 10 38.88 69.77 -43.38
CA GLY A 10 37.63 69.07 -43.69
C GLY A 10 37.93 67.57 -43.90
N ASN A 11 37.37 66.61 -43.18
CA ASN A 11 35.98 66.47 -42.79
C ASN A 11 35.96 65.41 -41.68
N HIS A 12 35.29 65.69 -40.57
CA HIS A 12 35.05 64.68 -39.53
C HIS A 12 34.01 63.71 -40.07
N SER A 13 34.46 62.57 -40.59
CA SER A 13 33.59 61.42 -40.80
C SER A 13 33.12 60.91 -39.44
N ARG A 14 32.02 61.49 -38.93
CA ARG A 14 31.18 60.81 -37.94
C ARG A 14 30.56 59.61 -38.66
N THR A 15 31.25 58.47 -38.63
CA THR A 15 30.56 57.19 -38.68
C THR A 15 29.62 57.19 -37.48
N ALA A 16 28.36 57.55 -37.71
CA ALA A 16 27.29 57.26 -36.77
C ALA A 16 27.19 55.74 -36.72
N GLU A 17 27.98 55.12 -35.85
CA GLU A 17 27.81 53.74 -35.47
C GLU A 17 26.37 53.61 -34.96
N LEU A 18 25.52 53.00 -35.77
CA LEU A 18 24.20 52.56 -35.36
C LEU A 18 24.41 51.47 -34.30
N ILE A 19 24.55 51.89 -33.04
CA ILE A 19 24.55 51.02 -31.88
C ILE A 19 23.11 50.50 -31.74
N VAL A 20 22.81 49.40 -32.41
CA VAL A 20 21.56 48.68 -32.18
C VAL A 20 21.72 47.99 -30.84
N PRO A 21 20.93 48.33 -29.81
CA PRO A 21 21.04 47.67 -28.52
C PRO A 21 20.74 46.18 -28.70
N PRO A 22 21.45 45.29 -27.97
CA PRO A 22 21.23 43.86 -28.09
C PRO A 22 19.78 43.52 -27.75
N LEU A 23 19.15 42.67 -28.58
CA LEU A 23 17.79 42.18 -28.35
C LEU A 23 17.72 41.47 -27.00
N GLN A 24 16.97 42.05 -26.05
CA GLN A 24 16.71 41.43 -24.76
C GLN A 24 15.47 40.53 -24.87
N LEU A 25 15.69 39.22 -24.92
CA LEU A 25 14.61 38.24 -24.81
C LEU A 25 14.28 38.04 -23.32
N VAL A 26 13.19 38.64 -22.85
CA VAL A 26 12.67 38.41 -21.50
C VAL A 26 11.69 37.25 -21.55
N VAL A 27 12.12 36.08 -21.04
CA VAL A 27 11.23 34.92 -20.90
C VAL A 27 10.60 34.98 -19.51
N ASN A 28 9.33 35.41 -19.45
CA ASN A 28 8.54 35.35 -18.23
C ASN A 28 7.91 33.96 -18.11
N THR A 29 8.57 33.06 -17.39
CA THR A 29 7.98 31.77 -16.98
C THR A 29 7.30 31.93 -15.63
N GLU A 30 5.97 31.82 -15.62
CA GLU A 30 5.22 31.67 -14.37
C GLU A 30 5.36 30.23 -13.85
N PHE A 31 5.99 30.06 -12.69
CA PHE A 31 6.06 28.76 -12.02
C PHE A 31 4.77 28.51 -11.26
N SER A 32 3.85 27.73 -11.85
CA SER A 32 2.71 27.19 -11.11
C SER A 32 3.10 25.86 -10.46
N TYR A 33 3.12 25.79 -9.12
CA TYR A 33 3.31 24.53 -8.42
C TYR A 33 1.99 23.77 -8.40
N ILE A 34 1.78 22.93 -9.42
CA ILE A 34 0.71 21.94 -9.38
C ILE A 34 1.22 20.78 -8.52
N PRO A 35 0.56 20.45 -7.40
CA PRO A 35 0.93 19.28 -6.62
C PRO A 35 0.87 18.04 -7.50
N ALA A 36 1.87 17.15 -7.45
CA ALA A 36 1.99 16.02 -8.38
C ALA A 36 0.77 15.06 -8.40
N TYR A 37 -0.04 15.02 -7.33
CA TYR A 37 -1.31 14.26 -7.32
C TYR A 37 -2.46 14.93 -8.08
N ASN A 38 -2.26 16.17 -8.55
CA ASN A 38 -3.21 16.96 -9.34
C ASN A 38 -2.72 17.13 -10.79
N ASP A 39 -1.76 16.30 -11.21
CA ASP A 39 -1.33 16.19 -12.59
C ASP A 39 -1.83 14.85 -13.18
N PRO A 40 -2.74 14.88 -14.17
CA PRO A 40 -3.28 13.66 -14.77
C PRO A 40 -2.21 12.83 -15.49
N LEU A 41 -1.22 13.48 -16.13
CA LEU A 41 -0.17 12.78 -16.87
C LEU A 41 0.74 12.02 -15.93
N PHE A 42 1.14 12.66 -14.83
CA PHE A 42 1.92 12.03 -13.78
C PHE A 42 1.19 10.82 -13.18
N LEU A 43 -0.09 10.98 -12.81
CA LEU A 43 -0.87 9.90 -12.22
C LEU A 43 -1.06 8.74 -13.20
N HIS A 44 -1.39 9.01 -14.46
CA HIS A 44 -1.56 7.98 -15.47
C HIS A 44 -0.24 7.23 -15.75
N GLN A 45 0.87 7.95 -15.87
CA GLN A 45 2.20 7.38 -16.06
C GLN A 45 2.58 6.45 -14.89
N LYS A 46 2.51 6.93 -13.66
CA LYS A 46 2.93 6.16 -12.48
C LYS A 46 1.98 5.00 -12.15
N TYR A 47 0.68 5.21 -12.28
CA TYR A 47 -0.33 4.24 -11.88
C TYR A 47 -0.64 3.20 -12.97
N THR A 48 -0.75 3.60 -14.23
CA THR A 48 -1.15 2.72 -15.34
C THR A 48 0.07 2.10 -16.01
N LEU A 49 1.07 2.91 -16.38
CA LEU A 49 2.22 2.44 -17.18
C LEU A 49 3.29 1.78 -16.30
N GLU A 50 3.71 2.44 -15.22
CA GLU A 50 4.74 1.92 -14.30
C GLU A 50 4.20 0.96 -13.23
N ASN A 51 2.88 0.75 -13.21
CA ASN A 51 2.18 -0.15 -12.33
C ASN A 51 2.34 0.08 -10.81
N LEU A 52 2.69 1.30 -10.39
CA LEU A 52 2.88 1.62 -8.98
C LEU A 52 1.55 1.63 -8.21
N SER A 53 1.60 1.12 -6.99
CA SER A 53 0.47 1.21 -6.05
C SER A 53 0.29 2.63 -5.53
N ILE A 54 -0.93 2.99 -5.12
CA ILE A 54 -1.26 4.27 -4.47
C ILE A 54 -0.30 4.56 -3.30
N ALA A 55 0.08 3.52 -2.54
CA ALA A 55 1.01 3.65 -1.42
C ALA A 55 2.45 3.96 -1.84
N GLN A 56 2.89 3.48 -3.01
CA GLN A 56 4.21 3.81 -3.56
C GLN A 56 4.20 5.23 -4.11
N ILE A 57 3.15 5.60 -4.87
CA ILE A 57 2.99 6.96 -5.41
C ILE A 57 2.96 7.97 -4.26
N SER A 58 2.19 7.71 -3.19
CA SER A 58 2.10 8.61 -2.04
C SER A 58 3.45 8.85 -1.37
N ARG A 59 4.27 7.80 -1.24
CA ARG A 59 5.64 7.90 -0.70
C ARG A 59 6.56 8.69 -1.62
N LEU A 60 6.41 8.54 -2.94
CA LEU A 60 7.24 9.20 -3.94
C LEU A 60 7.01 10.72 -3.98
N ILE A 61 5.76 11.17 -3.84
CA ILE A 61 5.40 12.59 -3.88
C ILE A 61 5.26 13.24 -2.50
N GLY A 62 5.49 12.49 -1.41
CA GLY A 62 5.33 12.99 -0.04
C GLY A 62 3.90 13.40 0.33
N SER A 63 2.89 12.84 -0.32
CA SER A 63 1.47 13.16 -0.08
C SER A 63 0.74 12.01 0.60
N SER A 64 -0.48 12.26 1.09
CA SER A 64 -1.30 11.20 1.66
C SER A 64 -1.82 10.24 0.57
N LYS A 65 -2.05 8.98 0.95
CA LYS A 65 -2.69 7.99 0.06
C LYS A 65 -4.08 8.46 -0.42
N GLU A 66 -4.77 9.22 0.43
CA GLU A 66 -6.07 9.83 0.12
C GLU A 66 -5.97 10.90 -0.96
N ALA A 67 -4.94 11.74 -0.93
CA ALA A 67 -4.73 12.76 -1.96
C ALA A 67 -4.50 12.12 -3.34
N VAL A 68 -3.66 11.08 -3.40
CA VAL A 68 -3.42 10.33 -4.64
C VAL A 68 -4.70 9.65 -5.13
N ARG A 69 -5.48 9.02 -4.24
CA ARG A 69 -6.75 8.38 -4.62
C ARG A 69 -7.75 9.39 -5.19
N ARG A 70 -7.96 10.52 -4.50
CA ARG A 70 -8.85 11.60 -4.98
C ARG A 70 -8.40 12.16 -6.32
N GLY A 71 -7.09 12.24 -6.56
CA GLY A 71 -6.53 12.62 -7.86
C GLY A 71 -6.91 11.62 -8.95
N LEU A 72 -6.72 10.32 -8.70
CA LEU A 72 -7.13 9.26 -9.64
C LEU A 72 -8.63 9.30 -9.95
N GLU A 73 -9.48 9.49 -8.93
CA GLU A 73 -10.94 9.62 -9.08
C GLU A 73 -11.32 10.86 -9.89
N ARG A 74 -10.68 12.01 -9.61
CA ARG A 74 -10.91 13.28 -10.30
C ARG A 74 -10.64 13.18 -11.81
N TYR A 75 -9.59 12.47 -12.19
CA TYR A 75 -9.22 12.26 -13.59
C TYR A 75 -9.78 10.97 -14.18
N GLN A 76 -10.73 10.32 -13.50
CA GLN A 76 -11.42 9.11 -13.96
C GLN A 76 -10.46 7.96 -14.33
N ILE A 77 -9.30 7.88 -13.65
CA ILE A 77 -8.34 6.78 -13.83
C ILE A 77 -8.88 5.57 -13.02
N PRO A 78 -9.08 4.41 -13.65
CA PRO A 78 -9.76 3.27 -13.02
C PRO A 78 -8.94 2.73 -11.85
N ILE A 79 -9.52 2.76 -10.64
CA ILE A 79 -8.86 2.22 -9.45
C ILE A 79 -8.87 0.70 -9.51
N ARG A 80 -7.68 0.09 -9.42
CA ARG A 80 -7.48 -1.36 -9.31
C ARG A 80 -8.38 -1.95 -8.25
N GLU A 81 -8.96 -3.10 -8.56
CA GLU A 81 -9.71 -3.88 -7.57
C GLU A 81 -8.86 -4.14 -6.33
N LYS A 82 -9.51 -4.13 -5.18
CA LYS A 82 -8.87 -4.55 -3.94
C LYS A 82 -8.36 -5.98 -4.12
N SER A 83 -7.09 -6.22 -3.78
CA SER A 83 -6.53 -7.56 -3.74
C SER A 83 -7.49 -8.47 -2.96
N ARG A 84 -7.97 -9.52 -3.62
CA ARG A 84 -8.85 -10.50 -2.98
C ARG A 84 -8.07 -11.18 -1.87
N HIS A 85 -8.71 -11.37 -0.72
CA HIS A 85 -8.13 -12.17 0.34
C HIS A 85 -7.80 -13.55 -0.22
N HIS A 86 -6.55 -13.99 -0.12
CA HIS A 86 -6.03 -15.23 -0.71
C HIS A 86 -6.61 -16.54 -0.13
N GLY A 87 -7.81 -16.49 0.46
CA GLY A 87 -8.50 -17.62 1.10
C GLY A 87 -7.82 -18.16 2.37
N ASN A 88 -6.52 -17.91 2.52
CA ASN A 88 -5.71 -18.44 3.60
C ASN A 88 -5.90 -17.59 4.85
N PRO A 89 -6.52 -18.13 5.92
CA PRO A 89 -6.63 -17.40 7.17
C PRO A 89 -5.23 -17.10 7.72
N SER A 90 -5.06 -15.90 8.26
CA SER A 90 -3.79 -15.49 8.91
C SER A 90 -3.39 -16.42 10.05
N GLN A 91 -4.37 -17.08 10.68
CA GLN A 91 -4.15 -18.05 11.75
C GLN A 91 -4.82 -19.40 11.42
N PRO A 92 -4.09 -20.52 11.48
CA PRO A 92 -4.69 -21.83 11.29
C PRO A 92 -5.67 -22.17 12.42
N ARG A 93 -6.74 -22.89 12.11
CA ARG A 93 -7.73 -23.34 13.11
C ARG A 93 -7.09 -24.34 14.09
N TYR A 94 -7.71 -24.52 15.25
CA TYR A 94 -7.29 -25.58 16.17
C TYR A 94 -7.47 -26.95 15.49
N GLY A 95 -6.50 -27.85 15.60
CA GLY A 95 -6.41 -29.10 14.84
C GLY A 95 -5.59 -28.98 13.55
N GLN A 96 -5.26 -27.75 13.11
CA GLN A 96 -4.55 -27.51 11.86
C GLN A 96 -3.19 -26.85 12.09
N LYS A 97 -2.21 -27.27 11.29
CA LYS A 97 -0.89 -26.68 11.19
C LYS A 97 -0.60 -26.35 9.73
N VAL A 98 -0.13 -25.14 9.46
CA VAL A 98 0.32 -24.77 8.11
C VAL A 98 1.74 -25.30 7.91
N VAL A 99 1.93 -26.15 6.90
CA VAL A 99 3.23 -26.69 6.47
C VAL A 99 3.39 -26.38 4.98
N LYS A 100 4.47 -25.69 4.60
CA LYS A 100 4.73 -25.28 3.19
C LYS A 100 3.53 -24.59 2.52
N GLY A 101 2.85 -23.70 3.25
CA GLY A 101 1.69 -22.95 2.75
C GLY A 101 0.40 -23.75 2.63
N ARG A 102 0.37 -25.04 3.01
CA ARG A 102 -0.83 -25.88 3.01
C ARG A 102 -1.26 -26.20 4.44
N SER A 103 -2.57 -26.24 4.69
CA SER A 103 -3.12 -26.66 5.98
C SER A 103 -3.09 -28.18 6.10
N THR A 104 -2.40 -28.71 7.10
CA THR A 104 -2.30 -30.13 7.41
C THR A 104 -2.84 -30.38 8.82
N GLU A 105 -3.43 -31.55 9.04
CA GLU A 105 -3.91 -31.95 10.36
C GLU A 105 -2.76 -32.14 11.35
N PHE A 106 -2.96 -31.64 12.57
CA PHE A 106 -2.01 -31.80 13.65
C PHE A 106 -2.52 -32.86 14.64
N LYS A 107 -1.94 -34.07 14.56
CA LYS A 107 -2.40 -35.27 15.28
C LYS A 107 -2.67 -35.04 16.79
N ALA A 108 -1.83 -34.25 17.47
CA ALA A 108 -2.00 -33.99 18.90
C ALA A 108 -3.25 -33.15 19.18
N GLU A 109 -3.48 -32.07 18.44
CA GLU A 109 -4.70 -31.25 18.56
C GLU A 109 -5.94 -32.02 18.07
N GLN A 110 -5.79 -32.91 17.08
CA GLN A 110 -6.90 -33.73 16.59
C GLN A 110 -7.45 -34.68 17.66
N ARG A 111 -6.58 -35.29 18.47
CA ARG A 111 -7.01 -36.11 19.63
C ARG A 111 -7.85 -35.31 20.62
N VAL A 112 -7.48 -34.05 20.85
CA VAL A 112 -8.22 -33.14 21.73
C VAL A 112 -9.59 -32.82 21.13
N ILE A 113 -9.68 -32.63 19.81
CA ILE A 113 -10.97 -32.41 19.12
C ILE A 113 -11.90 -33.61 19.29
N THR A 114 -11.37 -34.84 19.12
CA THR A 114 -12.12 -36.07 19.34
C THR A 114 -12.63 -36.17 20.79
N ALA A 115 -11.76 -35.93 21.77
CA ALA A 115 -12.15 -35.93 23.19
C ALA A 115 -13.23 -34.87 23.49
N ILE A 116 -13.14 -33.68 22.89
CA ILE A 116 -14.17 -32.62 23.02
C ILE A 116 -15.52 -33.07 22.45
N GLN A 117 -15.52 -33.77 21.32
CA GLN A 117 -16.74 -34.31 20.72
C GLN A 117 -17.37 -35.40 21.59
N GLU A 118 -16.55 -36.31 22.13
CA GLU A 118 -16.99 -37.37 23.04
C GLU A 118 -17.59 -36.80 24.32
N MET A 119 -16.89 -35.88 24.99
CA MET A 119 -17.43 -35.19 26.17
C MET A 119 -18.73 -34.45 25.85
N LYS A 120 -18.86 -33.87 24.65
CA LYS A 120 -20.09 -33.21 24.24
C LYS A 120 -21.24 -34.19 24.01
N ALA A 121 -20.95 -35.36 23.44
CA ALA A 121 -21.91 -36.44 23.25
C ALA A 121 -22.40 -37.03 24.58
N GLN A 122 -21.52 -37.09 25.59
CA GLN A 122 -21.86 -37.46 26.96
C GLN A 122 -22.75 -36.42 27.69
N GLY A 123 -23.09 -35.30 27.03
CA GLY A 123 -23.98 -34.28 27.58
C GLY A 123 -23.29 -33.21 28.42
N LEU A 124 -21.94 -33.19 28.50
CA LEU A 124 -21.26 -32.14 29.25
C LEU A 124 -21.51 -30.76 28.63
N SER A 125 -21.66 -29.76 29.50
CA SER A 125 -21.72 -28.36 29.10
C SER A 125 -20.35 -27.86 28.63
N LEU A 126 -20.35 -26.83 27.78
CA LEU A 126 -19.10 -26.23 27.26
C LEU A 126 -18.18 -25.73 28.39
N ARG A 127 -18.76 -25.27 29.50
CA ARG A 127 -18.03 -24.83 30.71
C ARG A 127 -17.36 -26.01 31.42
N GLN A 128 -18.06 -27.13 31.57
CA GLN A 128 -17.50 -28.34 32.16
C GLN A 128 -16.36 -28.89 31.31
N ILE A 129 -16.54 -28.95 29.99
CA ILE A 129 -15.51 -29.39 29.05
C ILE A 129 -14.25 -28.54 29.19
N ALA A 130 -14.38 -27.21 29.19
CA ALA A 130 -13.26 -26.30 29.39
C ALA A 130 -12.51 -26.54 30.71
N LYS A 131 -13.26 -26.73 31.82
CA LYS A 131 -12.69 -27.04 33.14
C LYS A 131 -11.91 -28.36 33.13
N VAL A 132 -12.46 -29.40 32.49
CA VAL A 132 -11.81 -30.71 32.37
C VAL A 132 -10.53 -30.61 31.56
N LEU A 133 -10.54 -29.90 30.43
CA LEU A 133 -9.33 -29.67 29.61
C LEU A 133 -8.24 -28.92 30.37
N ASP A 134 -8.61 -27.90 31.15
CA ASP A 134 -7.69 -27.16 32.02
C ASP A 134 -7.11 -28.06 33.12
N GLN A 135 -7.94 -28.87 33.76
CA GLN A 135 -7.52 -29.82 34.81
C GLN A 135 -6.57 -30.89 34.27
N MET A 136 -6.78 -31.36 33.04
CA MET A 136 -5.89 -32.32 32.37
C MET A 136 -4.59 -31.68 31.84
N GLY A 137 -4.40 -30.37 32.00
CA GLY A 137 -3.19 -29.67 31.54
C GLY A 137 -3.06 -29.60 30.01
N ILE A 138 -4.16 -29.78 29.27
CA ILE A 138 -4.14 -29.75 27.81
C ILE A 138 -3.94 -28.31 27.33
N SER A 139 -2.81 -28.06 26.68
CA SER A 139 -2.46 -26.72 26.21
C SER A 139 -3.38 -26.23 25.08
N THR A 140 -3.81 -24.97 25.18
CA THR A 140 -4.41 -24.25 24.06
C THR A 140 -3.35 -23.90 23.00
N LYS A 141 -3.78 -23.50 21.79
CA LYS A 141 -2.88 -23.20 20.67
C LYS A 141 -1.86 -22.11 20.99
N CYS A 142 -2.27 -21.12 21.78
CA CYS A 142 -1.39 -20.15 22.42
C CYS A 142 -1.08 -20.67 23.83
N ARG A 143 -0.07 -21.54 23.93
CA ARG A 143 0.41 -22.17 25.16
C ARG A 143 0.35 -21.19 26.34
N GLY A 144 -0.41 -21.52 27.39
CA GLY A 144 -0.50 -20.74 28.63
C GLY A 144 -1.84 -20.05 28.91
N LYS A 145 -2.81 -20.07 28.00
CA LYS A 145 -4.18 -19.59 28.28
C LYS A 145 -5.11 -20.75 28.68
N LYS A 146 -5.91 -20.54 29.73
CA LYS A 146 -7.01 -21.42 30.14
C LYS A 146 -8.01 -21.61 29.00
N TRP A 147 -8.65 -22.76 28.94
CA TRP A 147 -9.73 -23.04 28.01
C TRP A 147 -10.93 -22.17 28.33
N HIS A 148 -11.29 -21.29 27.40
CA HIS A 148 -12.54 -20.55 27.49
C HIS A 148 -13.67 -21.36 26.83
N PRO A 149 -14.91 -21.38 27.37
CA PRO A 149 -16.04 -22.12 26.78
C PRO A 149 -16.30 -21.74 25.31
N GLU A 150 -16.05 -20.47 24.94
CA GLU A 150 -16.15 -20.00 23.55
C GLU A 150 -15.13 -20.66 22.61
N MET A 151 -13.95 -21.03 23.12
CA MET A 151 -12.96 -21.77 22.34
C MET A 151 -13.47 -23.18 22.04
N VAL A 152 -14.06 -23.86 23.03
CA VAL A 152 -14.67 -25.18 22.86
C VAL A 152 -15.81 -25.10 21.83
N LYS A 153 -16.67 -24.09 21.92
CA LYS A 153 -17.72 -23.82 20.92
C LYS A 153 -17.15 -23.66 19.52
N ARG A 154 -16.08 -22.86 19.37
CA ARG A 154 -15.42 -22.63 18.08
C ARG A 154 -14.80 -23.90 17.50
N VAL A 155 -14.18 -24.73 18.34
CA VAL A 155 -13.62 -26.03 17.95
C VAL A 155 -14.72 -26.94 17.41
N LEU A 156 -15.84 -27.07 18.13
CA LEU A 156 -17.00 -27.86 17.69
C LEU A 156 -17.65 -27.31 16.41
N ALA A 157 -17.74 -25.99 16.27
CA ALA A 157 -18.25 -25.37 15.05
C ALA A 157 -17.31 -25.65 13.87
N SER A 158 -16.00 -25.63 14.08
CA SER A 158 -15.02 -25.88 13.02
C SER A 158 -14.95 -27.35 12.59
N SER A 159 -15.17 -28.31 13.48
CA SER A 159 -15.13 -29.73 13.12
C SER A 159 -16.35 -30.17 12.31
N LYS A 160 -17.53 -29.60 12.57
CA LYS A 160 -18.75 -29.88 11.78
C LYS A 160 -18.63 -29.48 10.31
N VAL A 161 -17.94 -28.38 10.02
CA VAL A 161 -17.80 -27.85 8.65
C VAL A 161 -16.96 -28.79 7.76
N ALA A 162 -16.10 -29.63 8.34
CA ALA A 162 -15.27 -30.56 7.57
C ALA A 162 -16.03 -31.80 7.06
N HIS A 163 -17.20 -32.13 7.62
CA HIS A 163 -18.01 -33.28 7.20
C HIS A 163 -19.20 -32.92 6.29
N ALA A 164 -19.43 -31.62 6.04
CA ALA A 164 -20.60 -31.12 5.33
C ALA A 164 -20.28 -30.57 3.92
N ASN A 165 -19.09 -30.83 3.38
CA ASN A 165 -18.68 -30.47 2.02
C ASN A 165 -18.06 -31.67 1.31
#